data_AF-A0A0S8A2C7-F1
#
_entry.id   AF-A0A0S8A2C7-F1
#
_cell.length_a   1.000
_cell.length_b   1.000
_cell.length_c   1.000
_cell.angle_alpha   90.00
_cell.angle_beta   90.00
_cell.angle_gamma   90.00
#
_symmetry.space_group_name_H-M   'P 1'
#
loop_
_entity.id
_entity.type
_entity.pdbx_description
1 polymer ?
#
loop_
_entity_poly.entity_id
_entity_poly.type
_entity_poly.pdbx_seq_one_letter_code
_entity_poly.pdbx_strand_id
1 'polypeptide(L)'
;MIFVKTAAATAMMLAFSLAFIGNVSAQDVSVQKLLEVEDQLREEQKKNEQTKEAIVQLEKKVQCTYGLVKGYENCDASFADKSEEYFACIKTARQEKEECMLELAADTPQF
;
A
#
# COMPACT_ATOMS: atom_id res chain seq x y z
N MET A 1 -3.32 -79.42 9.13
CA MET A 1 -3.10 -78.85 7.79
C MET A 1 -4.32 -78.04 7.41
N ILE A 2 -4.18 -76.73 7.20
CA ILE A 2 -4.75 -75.96 6.08
C ILE A 2 -3.93 -74.67 6.04
N PHE A 3 -3.12 -74.57 4.99
CA PHE A 3 -2.29 -73.42 4.66
C PHE A 3 -3.13 -72.37 3.91
N VAL A 4 -2.91 -71.10 4.28
CA VAL A 4 -2.77 -69.92 3.40
C VAL A 4 -3.83 -69.72 2.31
N LYS A 5 -4.73 -68.73 2.49
CA LYS A 5 -5.42 -68.08 1.35
C LYS A 5 -6.11 -66.74 1.65
N THR A 6 -5.43 -65.77 2.26
CA THR A 6 -5.94 -64.38 2.34
C THR A 6 -4.85 -63.31 2.22
N ALA A 7 -3.85 -63.55 1.36
CA ALA A 7 -2.77 -62.58 1.11
C ALA A 7 -2.81 -61.95 -0.29
N ALA A 8 -3.78 -62.29 -1.14
CA ALA A 8 -3.80 -61.85 -2.55
C ALA A 8 -4.74 -60.67 -2.83
N ALA A 9 -5.71 -60.37 -1.96
CA ALA A 9 -6.72 -59.34 -2.23
C ALA A 9 -6.32 -57.94 -1.71
N THR A 10 -5.47 -57.86 -0.69
CA THR A 10 -5.05 -56.58 -0.09
C THR A 10 -3.81 -55.97 -0.75
N ALA A 11 -2.97 -56.77 -1.41
CA ALA A 11 -1.80 -56.27 -2.14
C ALA A 11 -2.15 -55.62 -3.49
N MET A 12 -3.21 -56.07 -4.16
CA MET A 12 -3.62 -55.51 -5.47
C MET A 12 -4.31 -54.14 -5.38
N MET A 13 -4.96 -53.84 -4.25
CA MET A 13 -5.61 -52.52 -4.04
C MET A 13 -4.60 -51.41 -3.72
N LEU A 14 -3.41 -51.73 -3.21
CA LEU A 14 -2.35 -50.75 -2.95
C LEU A 14 -1.53 -50.40 -4.20
N ALA A 15 -1.59 -51.23 -5.25
CA ALA A 15 -0.85 -50.99 -6.49
C ALA A 15 -1.56 -50.01 -7.44
N PHE A 16 -2.90 -49.92 -7.40
CA PHE A 16 -3.65 -49.00 -8.27
C PHE A 16 -3.75 -47.57 -7.74
N SER A 17 -3.56 -47.35 -6.45
CA SER A 17 -3.53 -45.99 -5.86
C SER A 17 -2.19 -45.27 -6.03
N LEU A 18 -1.12 -45.96 -6.45
CA LEU A 18 0.21 -45.37 -6.69
C LEU A 18 0.46 -45.00 -8.16
N ALA A 19 -0.43 -45.42 -9.09
CA ALA A 19 -0.31 -45.09 -10.52
C ALA A 19 -1.03 -43.80 -10.93
N PHE A 20 -1.79 -43.17 -10.03
CA PHE A 20 -2.45 -41.88 -10.25
C PHE A 20 -1.79 -40.70 -9.51
N ILE A 21 -0.65 -40.91 -8.86
CA ILE A 21 0.18 -39.85 -8.27
C ILE A 21 1.45 -39.73 -9.12
N GLY A 22 1.29 -39.26 -10.34
CA GLY A 22 2.42 -39.24 -11.28
C GLY A 22 2.10 -38.55 -12.60
N ASN A 23 1.57 -37.33 -12.55
CA ASN A 23 1.78 -36.29 -13.57
C ASN A 23 1.08 -34.96 -13.24
N VAL A 24 1.14 -34.51 -11.99
CA VAL A 24 1.40 -33.08 -11.79
C VAL A 24 2.88 -33.05 -11.49
N SER A 25 3.68 -32.83 -12.52
CA SER A 25 5.13 -32.87 -12.35
C SER A 25 5.48 -31.87 -11.23
N ALA A 26 6.50 -32.15 -10.41
CA ALA A 26 7.00 -31.14 -9.47
C ALA A 26 7.34 -29.81 -10.20
N GLN A 27 7.59 -29.90 -11.51
CA GLN A 27 7.70 -28.80 -12.46
C GLN A 27 6.40 -27.98 -12.60
N ASP A 28 5.23 -28.61 -12.78
CA ASP A 28 3.93 -27.92 -12.88
C ASP A 28 3.55 -27.18 -11.58
N VAL A 29 3.82 -27.79 -10.42
CA VAL A 29 3.62 -27.14 -9.11
C VAL A 29 4.59 -25.97 -8.93
N SER A 30 5.84 -26.10 -9.40
CA SER A 30 6.83 -25.02 -9.33
C SER A 30 6.48 -23.86 -10.25
N VAL A 31 5.95 -24.12 -11.44
CA VAL A 31 5.48 -23.11 -12.39
C VAL A 31 4.25 -22.38 -11.86
N GLN A 32 3.29 -23.10 -11.26
CA GLN A 32 2.12 -22.47 -10.61
C GLN A 32 2.53 -21.56 -9.44
N LYS A 33 3.47 -22.00 -8.59
CA LYS A 33 3.98 -21.15 -7.50
C LYS A 33 4.75 -19.93 -8.00
N LEU A 34 5.50 -20.07 -9.09
CA LEU A 34 6.18 -18.94 -9.75
C LEU A 34 5.17 -17.90 -10.26
N LEU A 35 4.07 -18.34 -10.87
CA LEU A 35 2.99 -17.46 -11.32
C LEU A 35 2.30 -16.75 -10.15
N GLU A 36 2.00 -17.48 -9.06
CA GLU A 36 1.39 -16.90 -7.86
C GLU A 36 2.29 -15.82 -7.23
N VAL A 37 3.61 -16.07 -7.15
CA VAL A 37 4.57 -15.09 -6.65
C VAL A 37 4.69 -13.89 -7.59
N GLU A 38 4.64 -14.10 -8.91
CA GLU A 38 4.64 -13.00 -9.88
C GLU A 38 3.38 -12.12 -9.74
N ASP A 39 2.21 -12.72 -9.57
CA ASP A 39 0.96 -12.00 -9.37
C ASP A 39 0.97 -11.21 -8.04
N GLN A 40 1.43 -11.82 -6.95
CA GLN A 40 1.61 -11.14 -5.67
C GLN A 40 2.59 -9.98 -5.78
N LEU A 41 3.71 -10.16 -6.50
CA LEU A 41 4.69 -9.10 -6.71
C LEU A 41 4.08 -7.92 -7.48
N ARG A 42 3.28 -8.19 -8.51
CA ARG A 42 2.57 -7.14 -9.27
C ARG A 42 1.56 -6.39 -8.39
N GLU A 43 0.83 -7.11 -7.54
CA GLU A 43 -0.13 -6.49 -6.62
C GLU A 43 0.57 -5.57 -5.61
N GLU A 44 1.65 -6.05 -5.00
CA GLU A 44 2.44 -5.26 -4.04
C GLU A 44 3.13 -4.07 -4.70
N GLN A 45 3.61 -4.21 -5.95
CA GLN A 45 4.13 -3.09 -6.72
C GLN A 45 3.08 -2.00 -6.93
N LYS A 46 1.85 -2.38 -7.31
CA LYS A 46 0.74 -1.44 -7.48
C LYS A 46 0.38 -0.73 -6.16
N LYS A 47 0.30 -1.47 -5.05
CA LYS A 47 0.06 -0.88 -3.71
C LYS A 47 1.17 0.10 -3.32
N ASN A 48 2.42 -0.24 -3.63
CA ASN A 48 3.56 0.62 -3.35
C ASN A 48 3.51 1.91 -4.18
N GLU A 49 3.16 1.83 -5.46
CA GLU A 49 2.95 3.03 -6.30
C GLU A 49 1.86 3.94 -5.73
N GLN A 50 0.70 3.38 -5.37
CA GLN A 50 -0.38 4.13 -4.72
C GLN A 50 0.07 4.78 -3.40
N THR A 51 0.87 4.06 -2.61
CA THR A 51 1.40 4.58 -1.34
C THR A 51 2.38 5.72 -1.57
N LYS A 52 3.24 5.62 -2.60
CA LYS A 52 4.16 6.70 -2.98
C LYS A 52 3.42 7.97 -3.37
N GLU A 53 2.36 7.84 -4.17
CA GLU A 53 1.52 8.98 -4.55
C GLU A 53 0.88 9.64 -3.32
N ALA A 54 0.35 8.83 -2.38
CA ALA A 54 -0.21 9.33 -1.13
C ALA A 54 0.84 10.06 -0.26
N ILE A 55 2.06 9.53 -0.19
CA ILE A 55 3.17 10.18 0.54
C ILE A 55 3.49 11.54 -0.08
N VAL A 56 3.59 11.63 -1.41
CA VAL A 56 3.86 12.90 -2.11
C VAL A 56 2.78 13.94 -1.81
N GLN A 57 1.51 13.53 -1.77
CA GLN A 57 0.41 14.44 -1.42
C GLN A 57 0.48 14.89 0.05
N LEU A 58 0.83 13.99 0.96
CA LEU A 58 1.05 14.34 2.38
C LEU A 58 2.23 15.29 2.55
N GLU A 59 3.34 15.08 1.85
CA GLU A 59 4.51 15.95 1.88
C GLU A 59 4.16 17.37 1.43
N LYS A 60 3.39 17.52 0.35
CA LYS A 60 2.88 18.83 -0.09
C LYS A 60 2.03 19.49 0.99
N LYS A 61 1.17 18.73 1.67
CA LYS A 61 0.33 19.24 2.78
C LYS A 61 1.15 19.73 3.96
N VAL A 62 2.18 19.00 4.34
CA VAL A 62 3.13 19.41 5.38
C VAL A 62 3.84 20.70 4.97
N GLN A 63 4.33 20.79 3.73
CA GLN A 63 4.99 21.98 3.23
C GLN A 63 4.10 23.22 3.25
N CYS A 64 2.84 23.09 2.83
CA CYS A 64 1.92 24.23 2.81
C CYS A 64 1.48 24.67 4.20
N THR A 65 1.24 23.71 5.10
CA THR A 65 0.95 24.00 6.51
C THR A 65 2.15 24.68 7.18
N TYR A 66 3.36 24.17 6.94
CA TYR A 66 4.58 24.76 7.47
C TYR A 66 4.80 26.19 6.96
N GLY A 67 4.57 26.44 5.67
CA GLY A 67 4.64 27.77 5.09
C GLY A 67 3.65 28.75 5.73
N LEU A 68 2.44 28.30 6.04
CA LEU A 68 1.44 29.12 6.73
C LEU A 68 1.88 29.48 8.16
N VAL A 69 2.36 28.49 8.91
CA VAL A 69 2.89 28.70 10.27
C VAL A 69 4.05 29.69 10.26
N LYS A 70 4.99 29.54 9.31
CA LYS A 70 6.08 30.51 9.12
C LYS A 70 5.59 31.91 8.77
N GLY A 71 4.54 32.03 7.96
CA GLY A 71 3.89 33.31 7.69
C GLY A 71 3.39 33.98 8.98
N TYR A 72 2.70 33.22 9.83
CA TYR A 72 2.20 33.73 11.12
C TYR A 72 3.34 34.12 12.08
N GLU A 73 4.38 33.28 12.21
CA GLU A 73 5.56 33.61 13.01
C GLU A 73 6.23 34.92 12.55
N ASN A 74 6.29 35.16 11.24
CA ASN A 74 6.83 36.40 10.69
C ASN A 74 5.94 37.62 10.99
N CYS A 75 4.62 37.44 10.92
CA CYS A 75 3.66 38.50 11.29
C CYS A 75 3.78 38.85 12.78
N ASP A 76 3.89 37.85 13.66
CA ASP A 76 4.13 38.05 15.09
C ASP A 76 5.43 38.83 15.31
N ALA A 77 6.53 38.41 14.68
CA ALA A 77 7.83 39.06 14.85
C ALA A 77 7.89 40.50 14.34
N SER A 78 7.10 40.84 13.31
CA SER A 78 7.18 42.14 12.63
C SER A 78 6.14 43.15 13.13
N PHE A 79 4.97 42.67 13.57
CA PHE A 79 3.80 43.51 13.80
C PHE A 79 3.03 43.20 15.09
N ALA A 80 3.58 42.42 16.04
CA ALA A 80 2.86 42.04 17.28
C ALA A 80 2.17 43.21 18.00
N ASP A 81 2.81 44.38 18.05
CA ASP A 81 2.26 45.57 18.75
C ASP A 81 1.43 46.50 17.83
N LYS A 82 1.26 46.11 16.56
CA LYS A 82 0.61 46.91 15.50
C LYS A 82 -0.56 46.14 14.92
N SER A 83 -1.70 46.25 15.59
CA SER A 83 -2.86 45.40 15.32
C SER A 83 -3.33 45.43 13.87
N GLU A 84 -3.35 46.58 13.22
CA GLU A 84 -3.85 46.70 11.84
C GLU A 84 -2.91 46.04 10.83
N GLU A 85 -1.60 46.31 10.92
CA GLU A 85 -0.58 45.71 10.08
C GLU A 85 -0.44 44.20 10.33
N TYR A 86 -0.62 43.77 11.58
CA TYR A 86 -0.65 42.36 11.95
C TYR A 86 -1.79 41.60 11.26
N PHE A 87 -3.01 42.13 11.35
CA PHE A 87 -4.16 41.51 10.68
C PHE A 87 -4.01 41.51 9.16
N ALA A 88 -3.45 42.58 8.58
CA ALA A 88 -3.13 42.62 7.16
C ALA A 88 -2.12 41.53 6.79
N CYS A 89 -1.07 41.35 7.58
CA CYS A 89 -0.04 40.33 7.37
C CYS A 89 -0.61 38.91 7.45
N ILE A 90 -1.39 38.58 8.49
CA ILE A 90 -2.04 37.27 8.62
C ILE A 90 -2.94 36.97 7.43
N LYS A 91 -3.71 37.97 6.98
CA LYS A 91 -4.61 37.82 5.84
C LYS A 91 -3.84 37.46 4.58
N THR A 92 -2.74 38.16 4.31
CA THR A 92 -1.86 37.85 3.17
C THR A 92 -1.25 36.45 3.28
N ALA A 93 -0.67 36.10 4.43
CA ALA A 93 -0.08 34.78 4.66
C ALA A 93 -1.10 33.64 4.46
N ARG A 94 -2.37 33.88 4.81
CA ARG A 94 -3.46 32.94 4.55
C ARG A 94 -3.80 32.83 3.08
N GLN A 95 -3.98 33.96 2.38
CA GLN A 95 -4.32 33.99 0.96
C GLN A 95 -3.24 33.32 0.10
N GLU A 96 -1.96 33.55 0.39
CA GLU A 96 -0.83 32.93 -0.31
C GLU A 96 -0.78 31.40 -0.17
N LYS A 97 -1.42 30.84 0.85
CA LYS A 97 -1.44 29.39 1.12
C LYS A 97 -2.84 28.78 0.93
N GLU A 98 -3.84 29.58 0.60
CA GLU A 98 -5.22 29.15 0.43
C GLU A 98 -5.35 28.21 -0.77
N GLU A 99 -4.75 28.56 -1.92
CA GLU A 99 -4.74 27.71 -3.12
C GLU A 99 -4.11 26.35 -2.85
N CYS A 100 -2.94 26.31 -2.18
CA CYS A 100 -2.31 25.03 -1.86
C CYS A 100 -3.18 24.17 -0.91
N MET A 101 -3.80 24.78 0.09
CA MET A 101 -4.65 24.04 1.03
C MET A 101 -5.95 23.54 0.37
N LEU A 102 -6.47 24.25 -0.62
CA LEU A 102 -7.66 23.87 -1.39
C LEU A 102 -7.39 22.73 -2.37
N GLU A 103 -6.27 22.78 -3.10
CA GLU A 103 -5.85 21.71 -4.01
C GLU A 103 -5.66 20.38 -3.25
N LEU A 104 -5.11 20.43 -2.04
CA LEU A 104 -4.91 19.26 -1.20
C LEU A 104 -6.20 18.71 -0.58
N ALA A 105 -7.23 19.54 -0.38
CA ALA A 105 -8.53 19.11 0.12
C ALA A 105 -9.36 18.39 -0.96
N ALA A 106 -9.16 18.74 -2.24
CA ALA A 106 -9.82 18.10 -3.37
C ALA A 106 -9.20 16.73 -3.71
N ASP A 107 -7.89 16.56 -3.49
CA ASP A 107 -7.12 15.36 -3.86
C ASP A 107 -6.98 14.33 -2.72
N THR A 108 -7.60 14.52 -1.56
CA THR A 108 -7.54 13.54 -0.47
C THR A 108 -8.45 12.35 -0.79
N PRO A 109 -7.92 11.12 -1.02
CA PRO A 109 -8.77 9.94 -1.12
C PRO A 109 -9.50 9.74 0.22
N GLN A 110 -10.82 9.54 0.19
CA GLN A 110 -11.53 9.09 1.38
C GLN A 110 -11.04 7.67 1.70
N PHE A 111 -10.30 7.55 2.79
CA PHE A 111 -9.91 6.26 3.36
C PHE A 111 -11.12 5.53 3.92
#